data_AF-A0A229YDQ0-F1
#
_entry.id   AF-A0A229YDQ0-F1
#
_cell.length_a   1.000
_cell.length_b   1.000
_cell.length_c   1.000
_cell.angle_alpha   90.00
_cell.angle_beta   90.00
_cell.angle_gamma   90.00
#
_symmetry.space_group_name_H-M   'P 1'
#
loop_
_entity.id
_entity.type
_entity.pdbx_description
1 polymer ?
#
loop_
_entity_poly.entity_id
_entity_poly.type
_entity_poly.pdbx_seq_one_letter_code
_entity_poly.pdbx_strand_id
1 'polypeptide(L)'
;MKIPVLFSLLTLASAVSIPIRNNGHSNSYSYHTSNSTKFSVMSARSGSPIHLLPMNAAHGNFWLGESPSTFCPEPVEKVSGCPPGTTTRFASANALDVAVPGGQRIYVDPRGALRFTTAHSGSIPPGSSTGPFVHSAGTPFGHFAYKGQGAKGFIACPKSNGTATHWQVYASVANVASGAECLGFNALAVPSNDTRAAAWEYI
;
A
#
# COMPACT_ATOMS: atom_id res chain seq x y z
N MET A 1 13.50 97.79 -11.44
CA MET A 1 13.31 97.49 -12.88
C MET A 1 12.68 96.10 -12.98
N LYS A 2 11.41 96.07 -13.44
CA LYS A 2 10.63 94.98 -14.05
C LYS A 2 10.81 93.53 -13.57
N ILE A 3 9.72 93.04 -12.97
CA ILE A 3 9.32 91.65 -12.65
C ILE A 3 9.24 90.82 -13.96
N PRO A 4 9.47 89.49 -13.94
CA PRO A 4 8.28 88.63 -13.91
C PRO A 4 8.38 87.36 -13.05
N VAL A 5 7.29 87.19 -12.29
CA VAL A 5 6.60 85.96 -11.85
C VAL A 5 7.00 84.66 -12.57
N LEU A 6 7.39 83.64 -11.79
CA LEU A 6 7.23 82.23 -12.15
C LEU A 6 6.54 81.49 -10.99
N PHE A 7 5.24 81.24 -11.14
CA PHE A 7 4.47 80.30 -10.32
C PHE A 7 4.79 78.88 -10.83
N SER A 8 5.46 78.08 -10.00
CA SER A 8 5.72 76.67 -10.29
C SER A 8 4.57 75.81 -9.79
N LEU A 9 3.83 75.23 -10.73
CA LEU A 9 2.79 74.22 -10.50
C LEU A 9 3.47 72.86 -10.24
N LEU A 10 3.38 72.33 -9.02
CA LEU A 10 3.67 70.92 -8.75
C LEU A 10 2.40 70.09 -9.01
N THR A 11 2.40 69.35 -10.11
CA THR A 11 1.41 68.32 -10.42
C THR A 11 1.62 67.09 -9.53
N LEU A 12 0.57 66.66 -8.84
CA LEU A 12 0.47 65.34 -8.21
C LEU A 12 0.44 64.26 -9.31
N ALA A 13 1.55 63.57 -9.52
CA ALA A 13 1.56 62.33 -10.30
C ALA A 13 1.26 61.16 -9.37
N SER A 14 0.07 60.58 -9.49
CA SER A 14 -0.28 59.29 -8.91
C SER A 14 0.58 58.21 -9.55
N ALA A 15 1.49 57.61 -8.78
CA ALA A 15 2.23 56.43 -9.23
C ALA A 15 1.27 55.23 -9.29
N VAL A 16 0.89 54.83 -10.49
CA VAL A 16 0.29 53.52 -10.74
C VAL A 16 1.42 52.50 -10.70
N SER A 17 1.50 51.72 -9.62
CA SER A 17 2.43 50.60 -9.52
C SER A 17 2.02 49.52 -10.52
N ILE A 18 2.76 49.38 -11.61
CA ILE A 18 2.68 48.21 -12.50
C ILE A 18 3.30 47.03 -11.73
N PRO A 19 2.60 45.92 -11.49
CA PRO A 19 3.25 44.73 -10.98
C PRO A 19 4.18 44.18 -12.06
N ILE A 20 5.48 44.28 -11.83
CA ILE A 20 6.49 43.52 -12.57
C ILE A 20 6.18 42.05 -12.30
N ARG A 21 5.65 41.37 -13.32
CA ARG A 21 5.43 39.92 -13.33
C ARG A 21 6.80 39.25 -13.40
N ASN A 22 7.43 39.08 -12.24
CA ASN A 22 8.71 38.41 -12.12
C ASN A 22 8.46 36.92 -12.37
N ASN A 23 8.68 36.49 -13.62
CA ASN A 23 8.57 35.10 -14.05
C ASN A 23 9.84 34.34 -13.61
N GLY A 24 10.10 34.34 -12.31
CA GLY A 24 11.09 33.49 -11.68
C GLY A 24 10.43 32.16 -11.36
N HIS A 25 10.48 31.21 -12.29
CA HIS A 25 10.21 29.80 -11.99
C HIS A 25 11.33 29.26 -11.11
N SER A 26 11.31 29.61 -9.83
CA SER A 26 11.98 28.84 -8.80
C SER A 26 11.18 27.55 -8.61
N ASN A 27 11.61 26.49 -9.30
CA ASN A 27 11.21 25.12 -9.02
C ASN A 27 11.68 24.77 -7.60
N SER A 28 10.88 25.13 -6.60
CA SER A 28 10.93 24.51 -5.29
C SER A 28 10.45 23.08 -5.48
N TYR A 29 11.39 22.16 -5.71
CA TYR A 29 11.15 20.75 -5.46
C TYR A 29 10.81 20.64 -3.97
N SER A 30 9.52 20.64 -3.64
CA SER A 30 9.10 20.13 -2.36
C SER A 30 9.57 18.68 -2.35
N TYR A 31 10.44 18.36 -1.39
CA TYR A 31 10.67 16.97 -1.04
C TYR A 31 9.37 16.51 -0.39
N HIS A 32 8.38 16.17 -1.22
CA HIS A 32 7.36 15.21 -0.82
C HIS A 32 8.18 14.01 -0.39
N THR A 33 8.23 13.74 0.93
CA THR A 33 8.48 12.40 1.41
C THR A 33 7.59 11.52 0.55
N SER A 34 8.15 10.74 -0.38
CA SER A 34 7.34 9.84 -1.15
C SER A 34 6.69 8.94 -0.11
N ASN A 35 5.39 9.13 0.14
CA ASN A 35 4.62 8.14 0.85
C ASN A 35 4.66 6.97 -0.10
N SER A 36 5.64 6.08 0.08
CA SER A 36 5.77 4.94 -0.80
C SER A 36 4.43 4.23 -0.77
N THR A 37 3.83 4.09 -1.94
CA THR A 37 2.60 3.30 -2.09
C THR A 37 2.90 1.83 -1.87
N LYS A 38 4.19 1.46 -1.89
CA LYS A 38 4.65 0.11 -1.64
C LYS A 38 4.89 -0.13 -0.16
N PHE A 39 4.30 -1.21 0.34
CA PHE A 39 4.44 -1.59 1.74
C PHE A 39 4.36 -3.10 1.88
N SER A 40 5.01 -3.63 2.90
CA SER A 40 4.73 -4.96 3.43
C SER A 40 3.81 -4.84 4.64
N VAL A 41 3.20 -5.93 5.07
CA VAL A 41 2.31 -5.92 6.24
C VAL A 41 2.91 -6.75 7.36
N MET A 42 2.86 -6.21 8.57
CA MET A 42 3.26 -6.89 9.79
C MET A 42 2.11 -6.85 10.79
N SER A 43 1.86 -7.96 11.48
CA SER A 43 0.79 -8.03 12.46
C SER A 43 1.19 -7.41 13.80
N ALA A 44 0.35 -6.55 14.35
CA ALA A 44 0.50 -6.00 15.68
C ALA A 44 -0.63 -6.46 16.60
N ARG A 45 -0.32 -7.46 17.43
CA ARG A 45 -1.15 -7.94 18.53
C ARG A 45 -0.28 -8.40 19.70
N SER A 46 0.03 -7.48 20.62
CA SER A 46 0.91 -7.76 21.77
C SER A 46 0.43 -8.95 22.60
N GLY A 47 1.37 -9.72 23.16
CA GLY A 47 1.07 -10.88 24.01
C GLY A 47 0.42 -12.06 23.28
N SER A 48 0.65 -12.21 21.96
CA SER A 48 0.07 -13.30 21.18
C SER A 48 1.05 -13.96 20.22
N PRO A 49 0.81 -15.21 19.80
CA PRO A 49 1.68 -15.92 18.86
C PRO A 49 1.81 -15.24 17.50
N ILE A 50 0.86 -14.37 17.15
CA ILE A 50 0.87 -13.63 15.89
C ILE A 50 1.49 -12.23 16.01
N HIS A 51 2.12 -11.87 17.13
CA HIS A 51 2.76 -10.56 17.24
C HIS A 51 4.00 -10.46 16.34
N LEU A 52 4.07 -9.39 15.53
CA LEU A 52 5.17 -9.05 14.62
C LEU A 52 5.49 -10.11 13.56
N LEU A 53 4.53 -10.98 13.26
CA LEU A 53 4.66 -11.89 12.13
C LEU A 53 4.47 -11.12 10.80
N PRO A 54 5.31 -11.36 9.79
CA PRO A 54 5.09 -10.82 8.45
C PRO A 54 3.88 -11.48 7.82
N MET A 55 3.11 -10.70 7.06
CA MET A 55 2.01 -11.20 6.24
C MET A 55 2.51 -11.49 4.83
N ASN A 56 2.54 -12.77 4.47
CA ASN A 56 3.02 -13.24 3.17
C ASN A 56 1.92 -13.93 2.35
N ALA A 57 2.00 -13.77 1.04
CA ALA A 57 1.20 -14.44 0.03
C ALA A 57 1.82 -15.81 -0.28
N ALA A 58 1.06 -16.87 -0.02
CA ALA A 58 1.46 -18.24 -0.28
C ALA A 58 0.25 -19.14 -0.54
N HIS A 59 0.38 -20.03 -1.51
CA HIS A 59 -0.62 -21.04 -1.88
C HIS A 59 -2.01 -20.40 -2.14
N GLY A 60 -2.04 -19.30 -2.89
CA GLY A 60 -3.26 -18.55 -3.22
C GLY A 60 -3.97 -17.85 -2.05
N ASN A 61 -3.32 -17.72 -0.89
CA ASN A 61 -3.85 -17.11 0.34
C ASN A 61 -2.82 -16.17 0.99
N PHE A 62 -3.23 -15.44 2.02
CA PHE A 62 -2.32 -14.67 2.89
C PHE A 62 -2.18 -15.33 4.25
N TRP A 63 -0.97 -15.26 4.80
CA TRP A 63 -0.57 -15.95 6.02
C TRP A 63 0.31 -15.07 6.89
N LEU A 64 0.17 -15.18 8.21
CA LEU A 64 1.15 -14.67 9.16
C LEU A 64 2.11 -15.81 9.54
N GLY A 65 3.42 -15.55 9.42
CA GLY A 65 4.48 -16.48 9.84
C GLY A 65 4.87 -17.55 8.80
N GLU A 66 4.24 -17.55 7.63
CA GLU A 66 4.62 -18.41 6.49
C GLU A 66 5.57 -17.67 5.54
N SER A 67 6.45 -18.40 4.84
CA SER A 67 7.27 -17.81 3.77
C SER A 67 6.43 -17.60 2.50
N PRO A 68 6.68 -16.54 1.70
CA PRO A 68 5.94 -16.37 0.46
C PRO A 68 6.24 -17.51 -0.52
N SER A 69 5.21 -17.98 -1.21
CA SER A 69 5.39 -18.90 -2.33
C SER A 69 5.46 -18.07 -3.61
N THR A 70 6.55 -18.23 -4.37
CA THR A 70 6.80 -17.47 -5.59
C THR A 70 7.22 -18.36 -6.74
N PHE A 71 6.99 -17.90 -7.95
CA PHE A 71 7.46 -18.54 -9.17
C PHE A 71 8.19 -17.52 -10.03
N CYS A 72 9.27 -17.93 -10.67
CA CYS A 72 9.92 -17.19 -11.74
C CYS A 72 10.14 -18.11 -12.93
N PRO A 73 9.76 -17.71 -14.16
CA PRO A 73 9.93 -18.56 -15.32
C PRO A 73 11.39 -18.61 -15.76
N GLU A 74 11.85 -19.78 -16.21
CA GLU A 74 13.23 -20.06 -16.61
C GLU A 74 13.84 -19.02 -17.59
N PRO A 75 13.13 -18.49 -18.60
CA PRO A 75 13.68 -17.45 -19.47
C PRO A 75 14.06 -16.16 -18.74
N VAL A 76 13.35 -15.82 -17.66
CA VAL A 76 13.63 -14.64 -16.83
C VAL A 76 14.79 -14.93 -15.88
N GLU A 77 14.84 -16.14 -15.32
CA GLU A 77 15.97 -16.60 -14.49
C GLU A 77 17.30 -16.57 -15.26
N LYS A 78 17.30 -17.04 -16.51
CA LYS A 78 18.49 -17.08 -17.38
C LYS A 78 19.15 -15.71 -17.59
N VAL A 79 18.37 -14.65 -17.52
CA VAL A 79 18.86 -13.26 -17.64
C VAL A 79 19.00 -12.55 -16.29
N SER A 80 18.95 -13.30 -15.18
CA SER A 80 18.99 -12.77 -13.81
C SER A 80 17.91 -11.70 -13.54
N GLY A 81 16.74 -11.83 -14.19
CA GLY A 81 15.65 -10.87 -14.10
C GLY A 81 14.68 -11.12 -12.94
N CYS A 82 14.85 -12.21 -12.19
CA CYS A 82 13.92 -12.57 -11.12
C CYS A 82 14.09 -11.70 -9.89
N PRO A 83 13.00 -11.11 -9.38
CA PRO A 83 13.01 -10.50 -8.05
C PRO A 83 13.31 -11.53 -6.96
N PRO A 84 13.74 -11.09 -5.75
CA PRO A 84 14.16 -12.00 -4.69
C PRO A 84 13.10 -13.00 -4.23
N GLY A 85 11.82 -12.63 -4.26
CA GLY A 85 10.72 -13.52 -3.88
C GLY A 85 10.68 -13.89 -2.40
N THR A 86 11.38 -13.17 -1.53
CA THR A 86 11.54 -13.51 -0.10
C THR A 86 10.54 -12.84 0.82
N THR A 87 9.79 -11.85 0.33
CA THR A 87 8.75 -11.15 1.11
C THR A 87 7.54 -10.83 0.22
N THR A 88 6.38 -10.66 0.85
CA THR A 88 5.23 -10.07 0.17
C THR A 88 5.21 -8.56 0.32
N ARG A 89 5.10 -7.88 -0.82
CA ARG A 89 4.95 -6.43 -0.90
C ARG A 89 3.74 -6.09 -1.75
N PHE A 90 3.01 -5.09 -1.31
CA PHE A 90 1.89 -4.49 -2.01
C PHE A 90 2.42 -3.34 -2.86
N ALA A 91 1.94 -3.18 -4.10
CA ALA A 91 2.21 -2.01 -4.92
C ALA A 91 1.24 -0.85 -4.60
N SER A 92 0.06 -1.21 -4.11
CA SER A 92 -1.01 -0.32 -3.64
C SER A 92 -1.97 -1.10 -2.73
N ALA A 93 -3.02 -0.45 -2.22
CA ALA A 93 -3.97 -1.08 -1.30
C ALA A 93 -4.68 -2.33 -1.87
N ASN A 94 -4.74 -2.52 -3.19
CA ASN A 94 -5.43 -3.66 -3.81
C ASN A 94 -4.58 -4.48 -4.81
N ALA A 95 -3.28 -4.21 -4.91
CA ALA A 95 -2.39 -4.85 -5.87
C ALA A 95 -1.07 -5.29 -5.23
N LEU A 96 -0.58 -6.44 -5.64
CA LEU A 96 0.74 -6.97 -5.24
C LEU A 96 1.85 -6.37 -6.10
N ASP A 97 3.03 -6.21 -5.52
CA ASP A 97 4.22 -5.68 -6.19
C ASP A 97 4.99 -6.80 -6.90
N VAL A 98 4.52 -7.12 -8.10
CA VAL A 98 4.99 -8.23 -8.92
C VAL A 98 5.45 -7.77 -10.30
N ALA A 99 6.37 -8.51 -10.90
CA ALA A 99 6.87 -8.21 -12.25
C ALA A 99 6.02 -8.84 -13.36
N VAL A 100 5.24 -9.88 -13.04
CA VAL A 100 4.46 -10.61 -14.03
C VAL A 100 3.46 -9.71 -14.78
N PRO A 101 3.40 -9.78 -16.14
CA PRO A 101 2.44 -9.03 -16.92
C PRO A 101 0.98 -9.26 -16.50
N GLY A 102 0.24 -8.17 -16.34
CA GLY A 102 -1.14 -8.17 -15.82
C GLY A 102 -1.22 -8.03 -14.29
N GLY A 103 -0.12 -8.27 -13.58
CA GLY A 103 -0.02 -8.15 -12.15
C GLY A 103 -0.87 -9.17 -11.38
N GLN A 104 -0.98 -8.96 -10.08
CA GLN A 104 -1.85 -9.74 -9.20
C GLN A 104 -2.63 -8.82 -8.27
N ARG A 105 -3.93 -9.05 -8.15
CA ARG A 105 -4.84 -8.24 -7.35
C ARG A 105 -5.33 -9.03 -6.16
N ILE A 106 -5.53 -8.37 -5.03
CA ILE A 106 -6.09 -9.02 -3.84
C ILE A 106 -7.61 -8.93 -3.84
N TYR A 107 -8.24 -9.89 -3.17
CA TYR A 107 -9.68 -9.92 -2.92
C TYR A 107 -9.99 -10.72 -1.66
N VAL A 108 -11.20 -10.55 -1.15
CA VAL A 108 -11.77 -11.38 -0.08
C VAL A 108 -12.75 -12.35 -0.73
N ASP A 109 -12.53 -13.65 -0.58
CA ASP A 109 -13.39 -14.67 -1.19
C ASP A 109 -14.75 -14.79 -0.46
N PRO A 110 -15.73 -15.54 -0.98
CA PRO A 110 -17.04 -15.69 -0.33
C PRO A 110 -16.99 -16.32 1.06
N ARG A 111 -15.90 -16.98 1.43
CA ARG A 111 -15.65 -17.56 2.76
C ARG A 111 -14.86 -16.60 3.66
N GLY A 112 -14.57 -15.39 3.16
CA GLY A 112 -13.87 -14.31 3.85
C GLY A 112 -12.34 -14.43 3.83
N ALA A 113 -11.75 -15.40 3.15
CA ALA A 113 -10.30 -15.53 3.09
C ALA A 113 -9.70 -14.38 2.27
N LEU A 114 -8.60 -13.78 2.74
CA LEU A 114 -7.82 -12.85 1.94
C LEU A 114 -7.00 -13.65 0.92
N ARG A 115 -7.17 -13.35 -0.36
CA ARG A 115 -6.60 -14.08 -1.48
C ARG A 115 -6.09 -13.12 -2.54
N PHE A 116 -5.43 -13.68 -3.55
CA PHE A 116 -4.94 -12.95 -4.70
C PHE A 116 -5.24 -13.71 -6.00
N THR A 117 -5.31 -12.99 -7.10
CA THR A 117 -5.54 -13.57 -8.42
C THR A 117 -4.31 -14.34 -8.89
N THR A 118 -4.53 -15.46 -9.60
CA THR A 118 -3.44 -16.17 -10.29
C THR A 118 -2.76 -15.23 -11.29
N ALA A 119 -1.46 -15.41 -11.49
CA ALA A 119 -0.72 -14.69 -12.51
C ALA A 119 -1.40 -14.80 -13.89
N HIS A 120 -1.30 -13.73 -14.68
CA HIS A 120 -1.91 -13.60 -16.02
C HIS A 120 -3.45 -13.75 -16.06
N SER A 121 -4.13 -13.86 -14.91
CA SER A 121 -5.57 -14.03 -14.83
C SER A 121 -6.19 -13.00 -13.89
N GLY A 122 -7.16 -12.24 -14.40
CA GLY A 122 -7.99 -11.36 -13.57
C GLY A 122 -9.18 -12.08 -12.91
N SER A 123 -9.26 -13.41 -13.02
CA SER A 123 -10.42 -14.17 -12.57
C SER A 123 -10.56 -14.11 -11.04
N ILE A 124 -11.73 -13.65 -10.59
CA ILE A 124 -12.11 -13.57 -9.19
C ILE A 124 -13.43 -14.34 -9.03
N PRO A 125 -13.52 -15.32 -8.11
CA PRO A 125 -14.74 -16.10 -7.94
C PRO A 125 -15.98 -15.23 -7.66
N PRO A 126 -17.16 -15.56 -8.22
CA PRO A 126 -18.40 -14.85 -7.90
C PRO A 126 -18.67 -14.77 -6.39
N GLY A 127 -19.20 -13.64 -5.93
CA GLY A 127 -19.45 -13.37 -4.51
C GLY A 127 -18.22 -12.90 -3.72
N SER A 128 -17.04 -12.85 -4.34
CA SER A 128 -15.86 -12.22 -3.74
C SER A 128 -16.03 -10.70 -3.68
N SER A 129 -15.28 -10.07 -2.77
CA SER A 129 -15.20 -8.62 -2.63
C SER A 129 -13.79 -8.12 -2.97
N THR A 130 -13.71 -7.07 -3.77
CA THR A 130 -12.45 -6.43 -4.17
C THR A 130 -12.10 -5.19 -3.33
N GLY A 131 -12.87 -4.92 -2.27
CA GLY A 131 -12.60 -3.81 -1.37
C GLY A 131 -13.84 -3.29 -0.61
N PRO A 132 -13.75 -2.09 -0.02
CA PRO A 132 -12.56 -1.23 0.02
C PRO A 132 -11.43 -1.82 0.86
N PHE A 133 -10.24 -1.84 0.27
CA PHE A 133 -8.97 -1.95 0.99
C PHE A 133 -8.43 -0.53 1.20
N VAL A 134 -7.98 -0.23 2.42
CA VAL A 134 -7.53 1.09 2.82
C VAL A 134 -6.09 0.98 3.30
N HIS A 135 -5.20 1.71 2.66
CA HIS A 135 -3.83 1.94 3.11
C HIS A 135 -3.70 3.40 3.53
N SER A 136 -3.22 3.64 4.74
CA SER A 136 -2.80 4.96 5.20
C SER A 136 -1.32 4.88 5.54
N ALA A 137 -0.49 5.64 4.85
CA ALA A 137 0.94 5.68 5.15
C ALA A 137 1.21 6.37 6.50
N GLY A 138 2.37 6.10 7.08
CA GLY A 138 2.76 6.67 8.37
C GLY A 138 4.24 6.43 8.66
N THR A 139 4.74 7.06 9.74
CA THR A 139 6.12 6.95 10.19
C THR A 139 6.12 6.56 11.67
N PRO A 140 6.78 5.46 12.09
CA PRO A 140 7.60 4.56 11.27
C PRO A 140 6.80 3.58 10.39
N PHE A 141 5.50 3.41 10.65
CA PHE A 141 4.62 2.54 9.88
C PHE A 141 3.26 3.20 9.66
N GLY A 142 2.59 2.79 8.58
CA GLY A 142 1.21 3.08 8.30
C GLY A 142 0.26 1.99 8.79
N HIS A 143 -0.96 2.00 8.26
CA HIS A 143 -1.98 0.98 8.52
C HIS A 143 -2.58 0.47 7.21
N PHE A 144 -2.91 -0.81 7.21
CA PHE A 144 -3.64 -1.47 6.14
C PHE A 144 -4.89 -2.14 6.71
N ALA A 145 -6.03 -2.00 6.04
CA ALA A 145 -7.28 -2.60 6.52
C ALA A 145 -8.22 -2.92 5.36
N TYR A 146 -9.02 -3.96 5.52
CA TYR A 146 -10.21 -4.20 4.72
C TYR A 146 -11.45 -3.67 5.44
N LYS A 147 -12.25 -2.86 4.74
CA LYS A 147 -13.50 -2.25 5.26
C LYS A 147 -14.74 -2.66 4.45
N GLY A 148 -14.58 -3.54 3.46
CA GLY A 148 -15.73 -4.06 2.72
C GLY A 148 -16.55 -5.02 3.55
N GLN A 149 -17.82 -5.20 3.16
CA GLN A 149 -18.74 -6.15 3.81
C GLN A 149 -18.88 -5.93 5.34
N GLY A 150 -18.73 -4.68 5.80
CA GLY A 150 -18.80 -4.34 7.23
C GLY A 150 -17.59 -4.80 8.05
N ALA A 151 -16.49 -5.21 7.41
CA ALA A 151 -15.30 -5.68 8.09
C ALA A 151 -14.62 -4.59 8.93
N LYS A 152 -14.04 -5.00 10.05
CA LYS A 152 -13.24 -4.13 10.93
C LYS A 152 -11.72 -4.32 10.77
N GLY A 153 -11.28 -4.76 9.59
CA GLY A 153 -9.90 -5.15 9.31
C GLY A 153 -9.76 -6.65 9.10
N PHE A 154 -8.69 -7.23 9.64
CA PHE A 154 -8.32 -8.63 9.42
C PHE A 154 -8.31 -9.43 10.73
N ILE A 155 -8.56 -10.72 10.59
CA ILE A 155 -8.32 -11.74 11.63
C ILE A 155 -7.37 -12.79 11.05
N ALA A 156 -6.59 -13.42 11.91
CA ALA A 156 -5.74 -14.54 11.55
C ALA A 156 -6.18 -15.79 12.30
N CYS A 157 -6.42 -16.89 11.59
CA CYS A 157 -6.87 -18.14 12.16
C CYS A 157 -5.77 -19.20 12.03
N PRO A 158 -5.48 -19.98 13.08
CA PRO A 158 -4.47 -21.02 13.01
C PRO A 158 -4.94 -22.14 12.09
N LYS A 159 -4.03 -22.72 11.31
CA LYS A 159 -4.34 -23.91 10.47
C LYS A 159 -3.91 -25.24 11.11
N SER A 160 -3.37 -25.21 12.34
CA SER A 160 -3.19 -26.38 13.21
C SER A 160 -3.56 -26.05 14.66
N ASN A 161 -4.17 -27.02 15.37
CA ASN A 161 -4.62 -26.86 16.76
C ASN A 161 -3.47 -26.48 17.70
N GLY A 162 -3.43 -25.23 18.17
CA GLY A 162 -2.63 -24.81 19.32
C GLY A 162 -1.10 -24.73 19.17
N THR A 163 -0.52 -25.16 18.05
CA THR A 163 0.94 -25.10 17.77
C THR A 163 1.30 -24.42 16.44
N ALA A 164 0.33 -23.78 15.78
CA ALA A 164 0.51 -23.25 14.44
C ALA A 164 1.56 -22.14 14.36
N THR A 165 2.63 -22.40 13.63
CA THR A 165 3.58 -21.39 13.11
C THR A 165 2.96 -20.52 12.00
N HIS A 166 1.81 -20.95 11.46
CA HIS A 166 1.19 -20.33 10.29
C HIS A 166 -0.29 -20.03 10.52
N TRP A 167 -0.67 -18.77 10.28
CA TRP A 167 -2.02 -18.27 10.54
C TRP A 167 -2.62 -17.67 9.28
N GLN A 168 -3.66 -18.28 8.74
CA GLN A 168 -4.29 -17.80 7.52
C GLN A 168 -5.11 -16.52 7.80
N VAL A 169 -5.01 -15.54 6.91
CA VAL A 169 -5.63 -14.23 7.06
C VAL A 169 -7.01 -14.20 6.39
N TYR A 170 -7.99 -13.69 7.14
CA TYR A 170 -9.37 -13.48 6.69
C TYR A 170 -9.82 -12.06 6.98
N ALA A 171 -10.84 -11.60 6.25
CA ALA A 171 -11.59 -10.40 6.61
C ALA A 171 -12.33 -10.60 7.94
N SER A 172 -12.32 -9.58 8.80
CA SER A 172 -13.06 -9.59 10.07
C SER A 172 -14.56 -9.30 9.84
N VAL A 173 -15.28 -10.24 9.23
CA VAL A 173 -16.74 -10.18 9.00
C VAL A 173 -17.48 -11.24 9.83
N ALA A 174 -18.75 -11.00 10.13
CA ALA A 174 -19.56 -11.82 11.03
C ALA A 174 -19.71 -13.30 10.60
N ASN A 175 -19.49 -13.62 9.32
CA ASN A 175 -19.73 -14.95 8.73
C ASN A 175 -18.44 -15.75 8.45
N VAL A 176 -17.25 -15.24 8.80
CA VAL A 176 -16.05 -16.09 8.79
C VAL A 176 -16.17 -17.02 9.98
N ALA A 177 -16.11 -18.34 9.74
CA ALA A 177 -16.17 -19.37 10.76
C ALA A 177 -15.10 -19.10 11.82
N SER A 178 -15.49 -18.35 12.85
CA SER A 178 -14.71 -18.05 14.02
C SER A 178 -14.69 -19.32 14.86
N GLY A 179 -13.85 -20.28 14.46
CA GLY A 179 -13.30 -21.19 15.45
C GLY A 179 -12.74 -20.35 16.60
N ALA A 180 -12.86 -20.82 17.84
CA ALA A 180 -12.53 -20.10 19.06
C ALA A 180 -11.06 -19.60 19.18
N GLU A 181 -10.24 -19.76 18.12
CA GLU A 181 -8.81 -19.49 18.10
C GLU A 181 -8.39 -18.39 17.10
N CYS A 182 -9.31 -17.79 16.33
CA CYS A 182 -8.94 -16.69 15.44
C CYS A 182 -8.64 -15.40 16.21
N LEU A 183 -7.57 -14.71 15.83
CA LEU A 183 -7.08 -13.51 16.51
C LEU A 183 -7.16 -12.30 15.58
N GLY A 184 -7.88 -11.25 16.00
CA GLY A 184 -7.82 -9.95 15.35
C GLY A 184 -6.49 -9.25 15.58
N PHE A 185 -5.96 -8.56 14.57
CA PHE A 185 -4.68 -7.86 14.66
C PHE A 185 -4.71 -6.53 13.90
N ASN A 186 -3.87 -5.59 14.31
CA ASN A 186 -3.60 -4.39 13.54
C ASN A 186 -2.59 -4.72 12.44
N ALA A 187 -2.93 -4.51 11.18
CA ALA A 187 -2.01 -4.67 10.06
C ALA A 187 -1.19 -3.39 9.89
N LEU A 188 0.03 -3.40 10.41
CA LEU A 188 0.99 -2.31 10.22
C LEU A 188 1.53 -2.35 8.80
N ALA A 189 1.39 -1.26 8.07
CA ALA A 189 1.96 -1.10 6.74
C ALA A 189 3.41 -0.60 6.87
N VAL A 190 4.37 -1.48 6.66
CA VAL A 190 5.80 -1.16 6.71
C VAL A 190 6.20 -0.60 5.35
N PRO A 191 6.55 0.71 5.24
CA PRO A 191 6.84 1.34 3.96
C PRO A 191 8.11 0.74 3.33
N SER A 192 8.14 0.64 2.01
CA SER A 192 9.29 0.15 1.26
C SER A 192 9.67 1.12 0.15
N ASN A 193 10.92 1.56 0.09
CA ASN A 193 11.42 2.46 -0.95
C ASN A 193 12.03 1.73 -2.16
N ASP A 194 11.96 0.40 -2.19
CA ASP A 194 12.50 -0.40 -3.28
C ASP A 194 11.63 -0.25 -4.54
N THR A 195 12.29 0.10 -5.64
CA THR A 195 11.64 0.38 -6.91
C THR A 195 11.40 -0.88 -7.74
N ARG A 196 12.16 -1.95 -7.48
CA ARG A 196 11.98 -3.24 -8.16
C ARG A 196 10.68 -3.91 -7.70
N ALA A 197 10.24 -4.96 -8.39
CA ALA A 197 9.19 -5.83 -7.88
C ALA A 197 9.72 -6.68 -6.71
N ALA A 198 8.85 -7.20 -5.85
CA ALA A 198 9.25 -8.08 -4.75
C ALA A 198 9.30 -9.56 -5.15
N ALA A 199 8.47 -9.97 -6.12
CA ALA A 199 8.43 -11.30 -6.71
C ALA A 199 8.18 -11.19 -8.22
N TRP A 200 8.54 -12.23 -8.99
CA TRP A 200 8.04 -12.32 -10.36
C TRP A 200 6.52 -12.52 -10.32
N GLU A 201 6.07 -13.57 -9.63
CA GLU A 201 4.68 -13.76 -9.20
C GLU A 201 4.62 -14.48 -7.85
N TYR A 202 3.51 -14.32 -7.14
CA TYR A 202 3.14 -15.15 -6.00
C TYR A 202 2.23 -16.28 -6.45
N ILE A 203 2.37 -17.46 -5.84
CA ILE A 203 1.58 -18.68 -6.13
C ILE A 203 0.89 -19.22 -4.89
#